data_AF-A0A0S3RHS7-F1
#
_entry.id   AF-A0A0S3RHS7-F1
#
_cell.length_a   1.000
_cell.length_b   1.000
_cell.length_c   1.000
_cell.angle_alpha   90.00
_cell.angle_beta   90.00
_cell.angle_gamma   90.00
#
_symmetry.space_group_name_H-M   'P 1'
#
loop_
_entity.id
_entity.type
_entity.pdbx_description
1 polymer ?
#
loop_
_entity_poly.entity_id
_entity_poly.type
_entity_poly.pdbx_seq_one_letter_code
_entity_poly.pdbx_strand_id
1 'polypeptide(L)'
;MACTCPETSIFLIRLVNRIHRALDSDDVELVRLLLKEGHTTLDDAYALHYAVAYCDVKTTSELLDLGLADVNHKNHRGYSVLHVAAMRKEPNIIVSLFFSHFGW
;
A
#
# COMPACT_ATOMS: atom_id res chain seq x y z
N MET A 1 16.03 17.64 -12.58
CA MET A 1 15.67 18.33 -11.34
C MET A 1 14.24 18.84 -11.49
N ALA A 2 13.25 18.10 -11.00
CA ALA A 2 11.88 18.61 -10.98
C ALA A 2 11.73 19.49 -9.73
N CYS A 3 11.42 20.76 -9.93
CA CYS A 3 11.02 21.67 -8.85
C CYS A 3 9.73 21.10 -8.23
N THR A 4 9.81 20.56 -7.01
CA THR A 4 8.60 20.16 -6.27
C THR A 4 7.93 21.42 -5.76
N CYS A 5 6.96 21.93 -6.52
CA CYS A 5 6.10 23.02 -6.09
C CYS A 5 5.33 22.57 -4.82
N PRO A 6 5.18 23.42 -3.79
CA PRO A 6 4.49 23.04 -2.56
C PRO A 6 3.03 22.57 -2.79
N GLU A 7 2.38 23.02 -3.87
CA GLU A 7 1.04 22.60 -4.26
C GLU A 7 0.95 21.12 -4.64
N THR A 8 1.95 20.56 -5.32
CA THR A 8 1.96 19.14 -5.68
C THR A 8 2.20 18.26 -4.45
N SER A 9 3.03 18.71 -3.50
CA SER A 9 3.21 18.03 -2.21
C SER A 9 1.92 17.98 -1.38
N ILE A 10 1.17 19.08 -1.31
CA ILE A 10 -0.10 19.11 -0.55
C ILE A 10 -1.14 18.19 -1.20
N PHE A 11 -1.23 18.18 -2.54
CA PHE A 11 -2.12 17.29 -3.27
C PHE A 11 -1.78 15.80 -3.02
N LEU A 12 -0.50 15.43 -3.09
CA LEU A 12 -0.04 14.07 -2.82
C LEU A 12 -0.34 13.62 -1.39
N ILE A 13 -0.08 14.47 -0.38
CA ILE A 13 -0.42 14.17 1.02
C ILE A 13 -1.93 13.93 1.19
N ARG A 14 -2.77 14.74 0.54
CA ARG A 14 -4.24 14.55 0.58
C ARG A 14 -4.66 13.25 -0.10
N LEU A 15 -4.02 12.87 -1.21
CA LEU A 15 -4.31 11.64 -1.92
C LEU A 15 -3.92 10.41 -1.08
N VAL A 16 -2.72 10.40 -0.48
CA VAL A 16 -2.28 9.33 0.41
C VAL A 16 -3.23 9.16 1.59
N ASN A 17 -3.68 10.25 2.21
CA ASN A 17 -4.69 10.18 3.28
C ASN A 17 -6.03 9.62 2.80
N ARG A 18 -6.44 9.86 1.55
CA ARG A 18 -7.66 9.26 0.99
C ARG A 18 -7.49 7.76 0.76
N ILE A 19 -6.31 7.33 0.30
CA ILE A 19 -5.98 5.91 0.13
C ILE A 19 -6.00 5.20 1.49
N HIS A 20 -5.37 5.76 2.52
CA HIS A 20 -5.42 5.19 3.88
C HIS A 20 -6.84 5.08 4.41
N ARG A 21 -7.68 6.11 4.22
CA ARG A 21 -9.09 6.04 4.63
C ARG A 21 -9.89 4.97 3.90
N ALA A 22 -9.60 4.73 2.62
CA ALA A 22 -10.23 3.66 1.86
C ALA A 22 -9.80 2.28 2.38
N LEU A 23 -8.53 2.14 2.75
CA LEU A 23 -7.99 0.93 3.40
C LEU A 23 -8.57 0.70 4.80
N ASP A 24 -8.76 1.76 5.59
CA ASP A 24 -9.42 1.67 6.91
C ASP A 24 -10.90 1.25 6.80
N SER A 25 -11.51 1.41 5.63
CA SER A 25 -12.88 1.00 5.33
C SER A 25 -12.97 -0.27 4.46
N ASP A 26 -11.86 -0.97 4.24
CA ASP A 26 -11.76 -2.18 3.40
C ASP A 26 -12.27 -1.99 1.96
N ASP A 27 -12.18 -0.77 1.42
CA ASP A 27 -12.67 -0.41 0.08
C ASP A 27 -11.53 -0.37 -0.96
N VAL A 28 -11.09 -1.56 -1.37
CA VAL A 28 -10.01 -1.75 -2.35
C VAL A 28 -10.39 -1.20 -3.74
N GLU A 29 -11.67 -1.21 -4.07
CA GLU A 29 -12.19 -0.63 -5.32
C GLU A 29 -11.98 0.89 -5.34
N LEU A 30 -12.25 1.57 -4.22
CA LEU A 30 -11.95 2.98 -4.06
C LEU A 30 -10.45 3.26 -4.10
N VAL A 31 -9.61 2.40 -3.51
CA VAL A 31 -8.15 2.49 -3.66
C VAL A 31 -7.76 2.47 -5.14
N ARG A 32 -8.27 1.51 -5.91
CA ARG A 32 -8.00 1.42 -7.36
C ARG A 32 -8.48 2.67 -8.11
N LEU A 33 -9.65 3.20 -7.76
CA LEU A 33 -10.16 4.42 -8.38
C LEU A 33 -9.26 5.62 -8.08
N LEU A 34 -8.83 5.79 -6.83
CA LEU A 34 -7.93 6.85 -6.40
C LEU A 34 -6.56 6.76 -7.09
N LEU A 35 -6.05 5.56 -7.31
CA LEU A 35 -4.81 5.33 -8.06
C LEU A 35 -4.98 5.64 -9.56
N LYS A 36 -6.14 5.35 -10.14
CA LYS A 36 -6.43 5.62 -11.55
C LYS A 36 -6.62 7.12 -11.82
N GLU A 37 -7.27 7.83 -10.91
CA GLU A 37 -7.49 9.28 -11.01
C GLU A 37 -6.28 10.10 -10.55
N GLY A 38 -5.46 9.55 -9.66
CA GLY A 38 -4.28 10.19 -9.11
C GLY A 38 -3.02 9.97 -9.95
N HIS A 39 -2.05 10.87 -9.79
CA HIS A 39 -0.69 10.69 -10.34
C HIS A 39 0.25 10.03 -9.30
N THR A 40 -0.21 8.96 -8.63
CA THR A 40 0.52 8.27 -7.56
C THR A 40 0.34 6.77 -7.68
N THR A 41 1.38 6.01 -7.31
CA THR A 41 1.35 4.54 -7.25
C THR A 41 1.11 4.02 -5.83
N LEU A 42 0.81 2.71 -5.69
CA LEU A 42 0.75 2.07 -4.36
C LEU A 42 2.07 2.22 -3.59
N ASP A 43 3.19 2.17 -4.31
CA ASP A 43 4.53 2.29 -3.74
C ASP A 43 4.81 3.72 -3.24
N ASP A 44 4.48 4.74 -4.04
CA ASP A 44 4.62 6.16 -3.64
C ASP A 44 3.79 6.50 -2.40
N ALA A 45 2.62 5.86 -2.27
CA ALA A 45 1.74 6.02 -1.13
C ALA A 45 2.14 5.14 0.07
N TYR A 46 3.08 4.21 -0.09
CA TYR A 46 3.37 3.13 0.86
C TYR A 46 2.11 2.39 1.31
N ALA A 47 1.12 2.29 0.41
CA ALA A 47 -0.22 1.80 0.71
C ALA A 47 -0.18 0.33 1.17
N LEU A 48 0.72 -0.47 0.60
CA LEU A 48 0.90 -1.86 0.99
C LEU A 48 1.57 -1.99 2.38
N HIS A 49 2.50 -1.10 2.75
CA HIS A 49 3.03 -1.05 4.12
C HIS A 49 1.94 -0.66 5.12
N TYR A 50 1.06 0.27 4.75
CA TYR A 50 -0.07 0.68 5.59
C TYR A 50 -1.06 -0.47 5.79
N ALA A 51 -1.50 -1.11 4.70
CA ALA A 51 -2.41 -2.24 4.76
C ALA A 51 -1.84 -3.38 5.60
N VAL A 52 -0.58 -3.74 5.37
CA VAL A 52 0.11 -4.77 6.17
C VAL A 52 0.29 -4.36 7.62
N ALA A 53 0.37 -3.08 7.97
CA ALA A 53 0.49 -2.64 9.37
C ALA A 53 -0.85 -2.61 10.11
N TYR A 54 -1.94 -2.22 9.43
CA TYR A 54 -3.17 -1.78 10.08
C TYR A 54 -4.46 -2.47 9.61
N CYS A 55 -4.49 -2.99 8.38
CA CYS A 55 -5.66 -3.66 7.83
C CYS A 55 -5.68 -5.15 8.16
N ASP A 56 -6.80 -5.81 7.84
CA ASP A 56 -6.91 -7.25 7.96
C ASP A 56 -6.20 -7.99 6.81
N VAL A 57 -6.13 -9.32 6.93
CA VAL A 57 -5.48 -10.19 5.93
C VAL A 57 -6.23 -10.15 4.60
N LYS A 58 -7.56 -9.96 4.61
CA LYS A 58 -8.39 -10.00 3.41
C LYS A 58 -8.13 -8.78 2.54
N THR A 59 -8.23 -7.57 3.11
CA THR A 59 -7.94 -6.30 2.45
C THR A 59 -6.49 -6.27 1.97
N THR A 60 -5.56 -6.81 2.76
CA THR A 60 -4.15 -6.93 2.35
C THR A 60 -4.00 -7.86 1.14
N SER A 61 -4.68 -9.01 1.12
CA SER A 61 -4.65 -9.96 0.00
C SER A 61 -5.24 -9.32 -1.26
N GLU A 62 -6.40 -8.69 -1.15
CA GLU A 62 -7.04 -8.02 -2.29
C GLU A 62 -6.15 -6.91 -2.86
N LEU A 63 -5.44 -6.16 -1.99
CA LEU A 63 -4.50 -5.13 -2.43
C LEU A 63 -3.26 -5.72 -3.13
N LEU A 64 -2.77 -6.88 -2.67
CA LEU A 64 -1.69 -7.63 -3.32
C LEU A 64 -2.13 -8.18 -4.69
N ASP A 65 -3.36 -8.68 -4.77
CA ASP A 65 -3.93 -9.27 -5.99
C ASP A 65 -4.15 -8.23 -7.10
N LEU A 66 -4.12 -6.92 -6.77
CA LEU A 66 -4.06 -5.87 -7.79
C LEU A 66 -2.77 -5.96 -8.63
N GLY A 67 -1.68 -6.52 -8.09
CA GLY A 67 -0.40 -6.66 -8.79
C GLY A 67 0.27 -5.32 -9.13
N LEU A 68 -0.12 -4.24 -8.44
CA LEU A 68 0.34 -2.86 -8.70
C LEU A 68 1.44 -2.38 -7.74
N ALA A 69 1.80 -3.18 -6.73
CA ALA A 69 2.76 -2.81 -5.69
C ALA A 69 4.00 -3.72 -5.72
N ASP A 70 5.18 -3.13 -5.53
CA ASP A 70 6.40 -3.89 -5.31
C ASP A 70 6.54 -4.25 -3.82
N VAL A 71 6.41 -5.54 -3.50
CA VAL A 71 6.56 -6.07 -2.14
C VAL A 71 7.95 -5.83 -1.54
N ASN A 72 8.96 -5.61 -2.39
CA ASN A 72 10.33 -5.29 -1.98
C ASN A 72 10.56 -3.78 -1.79
N HIS A 73 9.61 -2.94 -2.20
CA HIS A 73 9.71 -1.51 -2.05
C HIS A 73 9.90 -1.13 -0.58
N LYS A 74 10.90 -0.28 -0.32
CA LYS A 74 11.26 0.14 1.03
C LYS A 74 10.65 1.49 1.33
N ASN A 75 10.00 1.60 2.48
CA ASN A 75 9.50 2.88 2.96
C ASN A 75 10.64 3.83 3.35
N HIS A 76 10.30 5.05 3.72
CA HIS A 76 11.26 6.09 4.15
C HIS A 76 12.14 5.68 5.36
N ARG A 77 11.80 4.60 6.08
CA ARG A 77 12.60 4.03 7.18
C ARG A 77 13.51 2.89 6.74
N GLY A 78 13.49 2.52 5.46
CA GLY A 78 14.25 1.42 4.89
C GLY A 78 13.58 0.03 5.03
N TYR A 79 12.32 -0.03 5.47
CA TYR A 79 11.60 -1.28 5.67
C TYR A 79 10.77 -1.66 4.45
N SER A 80 10.93 -2.90 3.98
CA SER A 80 9.99 -3.51 3.03
C SER A 80 8.71 -3.95 3.73
N VAL A 81 7.70 -4.30 2.93
CA VAL A 81 6.41 -4.80 3.43
C VAL A 81 6.60 -6.05 4.30
N LEU A 82 7.52 -6.93 3.92
CA LEU A 82 7.85 -8.13 4.71
C LEU A 82 8.42 -7.78 6.10
N HIS A 83 9.24 -6.72 6.22
CA HIS A 83 9.71 -6.27 7.52
C HIS A 83 8.55 -5.83 8.42
N VAL A 84 7.57 -5.12 7.85
CA VAL A 84 6.37 -4.68 8.59
C VAL A 84 5.51 -5.88 8.99
N ALA A 85 5.31 -6.85 8.08
CA ALA A 85 4.57 -8.07 8.36
C ALA A 85 5.20 -8.89 9.50
N ALA A 86 6.53 -9.00 9.53
CA ALA A 86 7.26 -9.71 10.57
C ALA A 86 7.11 -9.07 11.97
N MET A 87 6.76 -7.78 12.04
CA MET A 87 6.50 -7.09 13.31
C MET A 87 5.08 -7.36 13.83
N ARG A 88 4.17 -7.90 13.02
CA ARG A 88 2.81 -8.28 13.46
C ARG A 88 2.82 -9.67 14.08
N LYS A 89 1.92 -9.88 15.04
CA LYS A 89 1.65 -11.21 15.63
C LYS A 89 0.67 -12.04 14.78
N GLU A 90 0.68 -11.82 13.47
CA GLU A 90 -0.26 -12.41 12.52
C GLU A 90 0.50 -13.09 11.37
N PRO A 91 0.79 -14.40 11.50
CA PRO A 91 1.57 -15.12 10.49
C PRO A 91 0.85 -15.22 9.15
N ASN A 92 -0.49 -15.12 9.12
CA ASN A 92 -1.29 -15.19 7.90
C ASN A 92 -0.94 -14.09 6.89
N ILE A 93 -0.49 -12.91 7.34
CA ILE A 93 -0.09 -11.83 6.43
C ILE A 93 1.20 -12.19 5.69
N ILE A 94 2.15 -12.81 6.38
CA ILE A 94 3.39 -13.32 5.78
C ILE A 94 3.05 -14.39 4.75
N VAL A 95 2.09 -15.25 5.07
CA VAL A 95 1.59 -16.30 4.17
C VAL A 95 0.97 -15.67 2.91
N SER A 96 0.06 -14.70 3.05
CA SER A 96 -0.53 -13.99 1.90
C SER A 96 0.51 -13.33 1.01
N LEU A 97 1.51 -12.65 1.59
CA LEU A 97 2.63 -12.06 0.83
C LEU A 97 3.42 -13.10 0.03
N PHE A 98 3.59 -14.30 0.59
CA PHE A 98 4.30 -15.39 -0.08
C PHE A 98 3.46 -15.97 -1.21
N PHE A 99 2.18 -16.26 -0.97
CA PHE A 99 1.31 -16.89 -1.97
C PHE A 99 0.93 -15.96 -3.13
N SER A 100 0.74 -14.65 -2.89
CA SER A 100 0.48 -13.69 -3.97
C SER A 100 1.63 -13.59 -4.98
N HIS A 101 2.87 -13.94 -4.59
CA HIS A 101 4.02 -13.90 -5.51
C HIS A 101 4.14 -15.18 -6.38
N PHE A 102 3.40 -16.25 -6.09
CA PHE A 102 3.54 -17.54 -6.79
C PHE A 102 2.31 -17.98 -7.60
N GLY A 103 1.18 -17.26 -7.55
CA GLY A 103 0.06 -17.40 -8.50
C GLY A 103 -0.46 -18.84 -8.69
N TRP A 104 -0.93 -19.48 -7.61
CA TRP A 104 -1.68 -20.74 -7.67
C TRP A 104 -3.18 -20.49 -7.50
#